data_AF-A0A8J4LN34-F1
#
_entry.id   AF-A0A8J4LN34-F1
#
_cell.length_a   1.000
_cell.length_b   1.000
_cell.length_c   1.000
_cell.angle_alpha   90.00
_cell.angle_beta   90.00
_cell.angle_gamma   90.00
#
_symmetry.space_group_name_H-M   'P 1'
#
loop_
_entity.id
_entity.type
_entity.pdbx_description
1 polymer ?
#
loop_
_entity_poly.entity_id
_entity_poly.type
_entity_poly.pdbx_seq_one_letter_code
_entity_poly.pdbx_strand_id
1 'polypeptide(L)'
;MASKVVDPSAAGAPRHLLQPLPLPPPLLLRLFLFLTPLMSLACGVRGSLPCERSGYCSLGRTMPFMGEVDSALGLRKALAARSYKQEVILMATDSEHVLGAMQAVGNLLRLGLEHVMMLSSSGSDCVRVAAALPSAGCVWLDWELPVLGAERDLVPAAVPLWHNRYRIAARAVRMRYNVFLVDTDVIFFDDPYVYFKSPPFANFTIINQPEVLYDQSDYAIETEPNGGVLYIQNAAPDGPAAWLLAEVVHRILRWIENGFQKSRYQHHIATWCNYMDQDGLRDGLTSVRLGRIFFGFSVRDCRTSDWRVANPERHQEIVNAVLDLLNDEGTVHQDEQVELPPAWGLVAGGRNVTFRYYTMRMPAYSAWDERYGPYLYPLTRGPLSKQWLGQLRGDCECPLWPDPEDPDASLAAKAMPLEHFLLAPPFLMLNWFARGRKGFWHPPLTPGGAPQQVVGHLHYIPGTSPAIGKAVVRMAVGQYDWLLARQMLGPRMYFLHQGTDAVQPGPETQPGGWAPLHLLALHPSLESGLAFTRSWEEYMELLRGLATVRGTEKWRFVRVLGRLMGDAEGAGMC
;
A
#
# COMPACT_ATOMS: atom_id res chain seq x y z
N MET A 1 -7.42 5.56 -85.38
CA MET A 1 -6.22 4.97 -84.75
C MET A 1 -6.73 3.95 -83.72
N ALA A 2 -7.11 2.74 -84.12
CA ALA A 2 -6.30 1.58 -84.52
C ALA A 2 -5.63 0.84 -83.34
N SER A 3 -6.08 -0.43 -83.16
CA SER A 3 -5.33 -1.58 -82.62
C SER A 3 -5.11 -1.64 -81.09
N LYS A 4 -5.23 -2.75 -80.35
CA LYS A 4 -5.34 -4.19 -80.68
C LYS A 4 -5.77 -4.97 -79.42
N VAL A 5 -6.47 -6.07 -79.69
CA VAL A 5 -6.66 -7.27 -78.85
C VAL A 5 -5.33 -8.00 -78.64
N VAL A 6 -5.06 -8.52 -77.43
CA VAL A 6 -4.37 -9.82 -77.19
C VAL A 6 -4.81 -10.41 -75.84
N ASP A 7 -5.38 -11.60 -75.91
CA ASP A 7 -5.42 -12.62 -74.85
C ASP A 7 -4.25 -13.60 -75.12
N PRO A 8 -3.57 -14.12 -74.09
CA PRO A 8 -3.28 -15.54 -74.15
C PRO A 8 -3.48 -16.28 -72.82
N SER A 9 -4.20 -17.38 -72.97
CA SER A 9 -4.30 -18.55 -72.11
C SER A 9 -2.97 -19.13 -71.59
N ALA A 10 -3.11 -19.82 -70.44
CA ALA A 10 -2.45 -21.07 -70.03
C ALA A 10 -1.16 -21.01 -69.19
N ALA A 11 -1.31 -21.29 -67.89
CA ALA A 11 -0.38 -22.12 -67.12
C ALA A 11 -1.16 -22.86 -66.01
N GLY A 12 -1.30 -24.16 -66.17
CA GLY A 12 -1.94 -25.05 -65.20
C GLY A 12 -1.01 -25.36 -64.03
N ALA A 13 -1.58 -25.41 -62.82
CA ALA A 13 -0.93 -25.93 -61.62
C ALA A 13 -1.74 -27.13 -61.08
N PRO A 14 -1.09 -28.24 -60.67
CA PRO A 14 -1.78 -29.43 -60.21
C PRO A 14 -2.34 -29.23 -58.81
N ARG A 15 -3.66 -29.43 -58.65
CA ARG A 15 -4.30 -29.60 -57.35
C ARG A 15 -4.00 -31.01 -56.84
N HIS A 16 -3.10 -31.14 -55.88
CA HIS A 16 -3.00 -32.34 -55.05
C HIS A 16 -4.25 -32.43 -54.15
N LEU A 17 -5.12 -33.39 -54.46
CA LEU A 17 -6.19 -33.84 -53.58
C LEU A 17 -5.56 -34.57 -52.39
N LEU A 18 -5.57 -33.93 -51.22
CA LEU A 18 -5.36 -34.61 -49.95
C LEU A 18 -6.57 -35.51 -49.68
N GLN A 19 -6.34 -36.82 -49.67
CA GLN A 19 -7.32 -37.79 -49.19
C GLN A 19 -7.47 -37.66 -47.66
N PRO A 20 -8.69 -37.61 -47.12
CA PRO A 20 -8.91 -37.64 -45.68
C PRO A 20 -8.58 -39.03 -45.12
N LEU A 21 -7.81 -39.05 -44.03
CA LEU A 21 -7.54 -40.25 -43.24
C LEU A 21 -8.86 -40.81 -42.65
N PRO A 22 -9.00 -42.13 -42.54
CA PRO A 22 -10.20 -42.76 -41.99
C PRO A 22 -10.36 -42.40 -40.51
N LEU A 23 -11.53 -41.84 -40.17
CA LEU A 23 -11.95 -41.60 -38.80
C LEU A 23 -12.09 -42.94 -38.04
N PRO A 24 -11.65 -43.02 -36.77
CA PRO A 24 -11.83 -44.22 -35.95
C PRO A 24 -13.31 -44.49 -35.68
N PRO A 25 -13.70 -45.76 -35.43
CA PRO A 25 -15.09 -46.16 -35.27
C PRO A 25 -15.76 -45.45 -34.07
N PRO A 26 -17.05 -45.07 -34.20
CA PRO A 26 -17.77 -44.21 -33.25
C PRO A 26 -18.00 -44.80 -31.85
N LEU A 27 -17.55 -46.04 -31.60
CA LEU A 27 -17.68 -46.73 -30.32
C LEU A 27 -16.57 -46.37 -29.31
N LEU A 28 -15.36 -46.02 -29.77
CA LEU A 28 -14.25 -45.63 -28.88
C LEU A 28 -14.40 -44.18 -28.37
N LEU A 29 -15.00 -43.30 -29.17
CA LEU A 29 -15.23 -41.90 -28.80
C LEU A 29 -16.33 -41.75 -27.73
N ARG A 30 -17.33 -42.63 -27.73
CA ARG A 30 -18.41 -42.62 -26.73
C ARG A 30 -17.96 -43.13 -25.36
N LEU A 31 -17.05 -44.11 -25.29
CA LEU A 31 -16.50 -44.56 -24.01
C LEU A 31 -15.56 -43.52 -23.37
N PHE A 32 -14.76 -42.81 -24.17
CA PHE A 32 -13.90 -41.72 -23.70
C PHE A 32 -14.69 -40.49 -23.20
N LEU A 33 -15.85 -40.20 -23.78
CA LEU A 33 -16.72 -39.09 -23.35
C LEU A 33 -17.50 -39.38 -22.06
N PHE A 34 -17.69 -40.65 -21.69
CA PHE A 34 -18.38 -41.01 -20.43
C PHE A 34 -17.42 -41.26 -19.25
N LEU A 35 -16.14 -41.58 -19.50
CA LEU A 35 -15.14 -41.81 -18.44
C LEU A 35 -14.31 -40.56 -18.08
N THR A 36 -14.25 -39.55 -18.94
CA THR A 36 -13.56 -38.27 -18.65
C THR A 36 -14.20 -37.43 -17.54
N PRO A 37 -15.54 -37.29 -17.41
CA PRO A 37 -16.10 -36.50 -16.32
C PRO A 37 -15.97 -37.19 -14.94
N LEU A 38 -15.81 -38.52 -14.89
CA LEU A 38 -15.66 -39.26 -13.63
C LEU A 38 -14.22 -39.24 -13.08
N MET A 39 -13.18 -39.10 -13.91
CA MET A 39 -11.80 -38.92 -13.42
C MET A 39 -11.44 -37.45 -13.13
N SER A 40 -12.11 -36.47 -13.72
CA SER A 40 -11.87 -35.05 -13.41
C SER A 40 -12.47 -34.59 -12.07
N LEU A 41 -13.36 -35.38 -11.47
CA LEU A 41 -13.97 -35.10 -10.16
C LEU A 41 -13.17 -35.64 -8.96
N ALA A 42 -12.19 -36.52 -9.18
CA ALA A 42 -11.58 -37.31 -8.09
C ALA A 42 -10.23 -36.80 -7.55
N CYS A 43 -9.44 -35.99 -8.29
CA CYS A 43 -8.09 -35.60 -7.85
C CYS A 43 -7.69 -34.16 -8.15
N GLY A 44 -8.67 -33.25 -8.28
CA GLY A 44 -8.37 -31.82 -8.20
C GLY A 44 -8.07 -31.46 -6.74
N VAL A 45 -6.86 -31.77 -6.25
CA VAL A 45 -6.31 -31.14 -5.05
C VAL A 45 -6.22 -29.66 -5.38
N ARG A 46 -7.32 -28.92 -5.18
CA ARG A 46 -7.27 -27.46 -5.15
C ARG A 46 -6.28 -27.16 -4.06
N GLY A 47 -5.11 -26.65 -4.45
CA GLY A 47 -4.12 -26.19 -3.48
C GLY A 47 -4.81 -25.29 -2.47
N SER A 48 -4.58 -25.54 -1.19
CA SER A 48 -5.09 -24.72 -0.09
C SER A 48 -4.79 -23.25 -0.37
N LEU A 49 -5.78 -22.37 -0.22
CA LEU A 49 -5.53 -20.93 -0.36
C LEU A 49 -4.54 -20.45 0.71
N PRO A 50 -3.64 -19.49 0.42
CA PRO A 50 -2.65 -19.02 1.39
C PRO A 50 -3.23 -18.56 2.74
N CYS A 51 -4.41 -17.94 2.72
CA CYS A 51 -5.17 -17.50 3.90
C CYS A 51 -5.62 -18.63 4.84
N GLU A 52 -5.62 -19.89 4.40
CA GLU A 52 -6.10 -21.00 5.22
C GLU A 52 -5.19 -21.21 6.42
N ARG A 53 -3.90 -20.86 6.28
CA ARG A 53 -2.89 -20.92 7.34
C ARG A 53 -3.21 -20.01 8.53
N SER A 54 -3.81 -18.83 8.30
CA SER A 54 -4.24 -17.94 9.37
C SER A 54 -5.69 -18.18 9.80
N GLY A 55 -6.49 -18.84 8.96
CA GLY A 55 -7.93 -18.96 9.14
C GLY A 55 -8.69 -17.65 8.84
N TYR A 56 -8.07 -16.69 8.15
CA TYR A 56 -8.66 -15.41 7.73
C TYR A 56 -9.12 -15.39 6.27
N CYS A 57 -9.30 -16.56 5.65
CA CYS A 57 -9.91 -16.69 4.33
C CYS A 57 -11.31 -16.08 4.30
N SER A 58 -11.44 -15.02 3.52
CA SER A 58 -12.66 -14.21 3.41
C SER A 58 -13.28 -14.24 2.01
N LEU A 59 -12.56 -14.81 1.04
CA LEU A 59 -13.09 -15.04 -0.31
C LEU A 59 -14.40 -15.83 -0.26
N GLY A 60 -15.47 -15.24 -0.78
CA GLY A 60 -16.82 -15.81 -0.78
C GLY A 60 -17.52 -15.76 0.59
N ARG A 61 -16.95 -15.05 1.58
CA ARG A 61 -17.51 -14.89 2.94
C ARG A 61 -17.91 -13.45 3.26
N THR A 62 -17.72 -12.54 2.31
CA THR A 62 -18.12 -11.14 2.42
C THR A 62 -19.28 -10.85 1.49
N MET A 63 -20.04 -9.80 1.78
CA MET A 63 -21.17 -9.36 0.95
C MET A 63 -20.75 -8.13 0.14
N PRO A 64 -21.25 -7.94 -1.10
CA PRO A 64 -21.00 -6.70 -1.82
C PRO A 64 -21.62 -5.51 -1.05
N PHE A 65 -20.97 -4.34 -1.14
CA PHE A 65 -21.50 -3.10 -0.60
C PHE A 65 -21.10 -1.94 -1.49
N MET A 66 -22.06 -1.07 -1.80
CA MET A 66 -21.82 0.20 -2.44
C MET A 66 -22.71 1.26 -1.78
N GLY A 67 -22.11 2.27 -1.15
CA GLY A 67 -22.90 3.27 -0.44
C GLY A 67 -22.12 4.35 0.27
N GLU A 68 -22.87 5.40 0.61
CA GLU A 68 -22.47 6.53 1.45
C GLU A 68 -22.19 6.05 2.89
N VAL A 69 -21.11 6.56 3.52
CA VAL A 69 -20.70 6.14 4.87
C VAL A 69 -20.42 7.29 5.85
N ASP A 70 -20.79 8.54 5.59
CA ASP A 70 -20.65 9.66 6.53
C ASP A 70 -21.59 9.45 7.73
N SER A 71 -22.77 8.85 7.51
CA SER A 71 -23.60 8.43 8.64
C SER A 71 -23.03 7.22 9.39
N ALA A 72 -23.25 7.15 10.71
CA ALA A 72 -22.88 5.99 11.52
C ALA A 72 -23.59 4.70 11.07
N LEU A 73 -24.84 4.82 10.62
CA LEU A 73 -25.60 3.69 10.07
C LEU A 73 -25.01 3.19 8.75
N GLY A 74 -24.65 4.11 7.83
CA GLY A 74 -24.02 3.77 6.56
C GLY A 74 -22.71 3.02 6.77
N LEU A 75 -21.83 3.56 7.62
CA LEU A 75 -20.56 2.92 7.95
C LEU A 75 -20.75 1.54 8.62
N ARG A 76 -21.68 1.40 9.58
CA ARG A 76 -21.98 0.08 10.19
C ARG A 76 -22.42 -0.96 9.16
N LYS A 77 -23.27 -0.57 8.21
CA LYS A 77 -23.70 -1.47 7.12
C LYS A 77 -22.54 -1.86 6.21
N ALA A 78 -21.67 -0.90 5.87
CA ALA A 78 -20.48 -1.16 5.06
C ALA A 78 -19.54 -2.15 5.76
N LEU A 79 -19.22 -1.91 7.03
CA LEU A 79 -18.34 -2.76 7.83
C LEU A 79 -18.93 -4.16 8.04
N ALA A 80 -20.23 -4.27 8.30
CA ALA A 80 -20.90 -5.57 8.44
C ALA A 80 -20.85 -6.38 7.13
N ALA A 81 -20.98 -5.73 5.98
CA ALA A 81 -20.92 -6.40 4.68
C ALA A 81 -19.49 -6.76 4.26
N ARG A 82 -18.53 -5.86 4.53
CA ARG A 82 -17.17 -5.91 3.96
C ARG A 82 -16.09 -6.42 4.90
N SER A 83 -16.42 -6.72 6.16
CA SER A 83 -15.47 -7.32 7.09
C SER A 83 -15.58 -8.84 7.12
N TYR A 84 -14.52 -9.48 7.59
CA TYR A 84 -14.54 -10.89 7.97
C TYR A 84 -13.82 -11.06 9.31
N LYS A 85 -14.47 -11.68 10.29
CA LYS A 85 -13.97 -11.73 11.69
C LYS A 85 -13.61 -10.33 12.24
N GLN A 86 -14.41 -9.32 11.90
CA GLN A 86 -14.17 -7.91 12.24
C GLN A 86 -12.91 -7.30 11.63
N GLU A 87 -12.25 -7.97 10.67
CA GLU A 87 -11.16 -7.39 9.88
C GLU A 87 -11.70 -6.68 8.65
N VAL A 88 -11.22 -5.46 8.38
CA VAL A 88 -11.46 -4.75 7.12
C VAL A 88 -10.15 -4.19 6.56
N ILE A 89 -9.91 -4.40 5.27
CA ILE A 89 -8.80 -3.78 4.55
C ILE A 89 -9.34 -2.50 3.91
N LEU A 90 -8.82 -1.34 4.34
CA LEU A 90 -9.25 -0.03 3.87
C LEU A 90 -8.20 0.53 2.90
N MET A 91 -8.64 0.76 1.67
CA MET A 91 -7.85 1.41 0.61
C MET A 91 -8.58 2.65 0.14
N ALA A 92 -7.86 3.62 -0.43
CA ALA A 92 -8.47 4.80 -1.05
C ALA A 92 -7.99 4.96 -2.49
N THR A 93 -8.92 5.24 -3.41
CA THR A 93 -8.60 5.43 -4.83
C THR A 93 -9.60 6.38 -5.48
N ASP A 94 -9.18 7.06 -6.53
CA ASP A 94 -10.06 7.79 -7.43
C ASP A 94 -10.15 7.06 -8.79
N SER A 95 -10.96 7.60 -9.70
CA SER A 95 -11.11 7.02 -11.03
C SER A 95 -9.85 7.09 -11.90
N GLU A 96 -8.87 7.93 -11.58
CA GLU A 96 -7.62 8.08 -12.33
C GLU A 96 -6.56 7.05 -11.89
N HIS A 97 -6.57 6.67 -10.62
CA HIS A 97 -5.60 5.77 -10.00
C HIS A 97 -6.13 4.34 -9.77
N VAL A 98 -7.30 4.02 -10.32
CA VAL A 98 -8.00 2.73 -10.12
C VAL A 98 -7.15 1.51 -10.48
N LEU A 99 -6.26 1.60 -11.48
CA LEU A 99 -5.44 0.46 -11.90
C LEU A 99 -4.54 -0.06 -10.76
N GLY A 100 -3.93 0.84 -9.98
CA GLY A 100 -3.10 0.46 -8.84
C GLY A 100 -3.92 -0.32 -7.81
N ALA A 101 -5.09 0.21 -7.48
CA ALA A 101 -6.05 -0.44 -6.57
C ALA A 101 -6.44 -1.83 -7.08
N MET A 102 -6.69 -1.96 -8.38
CA MET A 102 -7.07 -3.23 -8.98
C MET A 102 -5.99 -4.29 -8.86
N GLN A 103 -4.74 -3.90 -9.13
CA GLN A 103 -3.59 -4.79 -8.97
C GLN A 103 -3.43 -5.24 -7.51
N ALA A 104 -3.60 -4.33 -6.55
CA ALA A 104 -3.54 -4.66 -5.12
C ALA A 104 -4.68 -5.59 -4.67
N VAL A 105 -5.93 -5.30 -5.08
CA VAL A 105 -7.09 -6.16 -4.77
C VAL A 105 -6.96 -7.53 -5.45
N GLY A 106 -6.59 -7.58 -6.73
CA GLY A 106 -6.35 -8.83 -7.43
C GLY A 106 -5.29 -9.69 -6.75
N ASN A 107 -4.23 -9.06 -6.22
CA ASN A 107 -3.21 -9.73 -5.44
C ASN A 107 -3.73 -10.27 -4.08
N LEU A 108 -4.57 -9.53 -3.36
CA LEU A 108 -5.25 -10.02 -2.14
C LEU A 108 -6.19 -11.21 -2.42
N LEU A 109 -6.93 -11.18 -3.53
CA LEU A 109 -7.84 -12.28 -3.91
C LEU A 109 -7.07 -13.58 -4.16
N ARG A 110 -5.86 -13.51 -4.73
CA ARG A 110 -4.97 -14.69 -4.91
C ARG A 110 -4.53 -15.29 -3.57
N LEU A 111 -4.47 -14.47 -2.51
CA LEU A 111 -4.23 -14.92 -1.15
C LEU A 111 -5.50 -15.43 -0.46
N GLY A 112 -6.68 -15.28 -1.08
CA GLY A 112 -7.98 -15.63 -0.52
C GLY A 112 -8.57 -14.58 0.43
N LEU A 113 -8.10 -13.33 0.31
CA LEU A 113 -8.55 -12.19 1.09
C LEU A 113 -9.47 -11.29 0.24
N GLU A 114 -10.73 -11.17 0.63
CA GLU A 114 -11.76 -10.41 -0.09
C GLU A 114 -12.36 -9.27 0.73
N HIS A 115 -12.13 -9.18 2.06
CA HIS A 115 -12.71 -8.16 2.97
C HIS A 115 -12.12 -6.74 2.79
N VAL A 116 -12.06 -6.29 1.53
CA VAL A 116 -11.61 -4.97 1.11
C VAL A 116 -12.80 -4.02 1.02
N MET A 117 -12.59 -2.81 1.53
CA MET A 117 -13.46 -1.64 1.41
C MET A 117 -12.66 -0.51 0.77
N MET A 118 -13.05 -0.13 -0.45
CA MET A 118 -12.45 0.95 -1.23
C MET A 118 -13.17 2.26 -0.92
N LEU A 119 -12.46 3.25 -0.37
CA LEU A 119 -12.90 4.62 -0.32
C LEU A 119 -12.68 5.28 -1.68
N SER A 120 -13.75 5.82 -2.25
CA SER A 120 -13.73 6.61 -3.47
C SER A 120 -13.95 8.11 -3.20
N SER A 121 -13.58 8.94 -4.18
CA SER A 121 -13.75 10.40 -4.11
C SER A 121 -15.22 10.84 -4.06
N SER A 122 -16.12 10.03 -4.65
CA SER A 122 -17.54 10.33 -4.82
C SER A 122 -18.34 9.08 -5.14
N GLY A 123 -19.68 9.16 -5.07
CA GLY A 123 -20.56 8.07 -5.47
C GLY A 123 -20.43 7.67 -6.95
N SER A 124 -20.19 8.62 -7.85
CA SER A 124 -20.01 8.34 -9.28
C SER A 124 -18.67 7.66 -9.59
N ASP A 125 -17.59 8.05 -8.92
CA ASP A 125 -16.33 7.31 -8.97
C ASP A 125 -16.50 5.92 -8.39
N CYS A 126 -17.29 5.78 -7.33
CA CYS A 126 -17.53 4.51 -6.69
C CYS A 126 -18.22 3.50 -7.63
N VAL A 127 -19.17 3.94 -8.46
CA VAL A 127 -19.76 3.09 -9.52
C VAL A 127 -18.70 2.59 -10.49
N ARG A 128 -17.76 3.44 -10.90
CA ARG A 128 -16.66 3.07 -11.81
C ARG A 128 -15.70 2.08 -11.16
N VAL A 129 -15.34 2.32 -9.90
CA VAL A 129 -14.49 1.42 -9.12
C VAL A 129 -15.18 0.07 -8.93
N ALA A 130 -16.46 0.03 -8.56
CA ALA A 130 -17.23 -1.20 -8.38
C ALA A 130 -17.41 -2.00 -9.67
N ALA A 131 -17.56 -1.32 -10.82
CA ALA A 131 -17.60 -1.98 -12.13
C ALA A 131 -16.25 -2.65 -12.47
N ALA A 132 -15.13 -2.05 -12.05
CA ALA A 132 -13.80 -2.57 -12.25
C ALA A 132 -13.39 -3.64 -11.22
N LEU A 133 -13.90 -3.53 -9.99
CA LEU A 133 -13.59 -4.37 -8.83
C LEU A 133 -14.87 -4.84 -8.12
N PRO A 134 -15.67 -5.71 -8.73
CA PRO A 134 -16.94 -6.15 -8.15
C PRO A 134 -16.79 -6.94 -6.85
N SER A 135 -15.60 -7.50 -6.59
CA SER A 135 -15.29 -8.23 -5.35
C SER A 135 -14.93 -7.30 -4.18
N ALA A 136 -14.62 -6.03 -4.43
CA ALA A 136 -14.37 -5.05 -3.39
C ALA A 136 -15.66 -4.28 -3.06
N GLY A 137 -15.85 -3.95 -1.78
CA GLY A 137 -16.87 -2.98 -1.41
C GLY A 137 -16.39 -1.59 -1.82
N CYS A 138 -17.29 -0.70 -2.19
CA CYS A 138 -16.94 0.67 -2.50
C CYS A 138 -17.79 1.65 -1.68
N VAL A 139 -17.15 2.65 -1.10
CA VAL A 139 -17.79 3.63 -0.22
C VAL A 139 -17.32 5.03 -0.57
N TRP A 140 -18.12 6.03 -0.20
CA TRP A 140 -17.72 7.43 -0.27
C TRP A 140 -18.30 8.19 0.92
N LEU A 141 -17.78 9.39 1.15
CA LEU A 141 -18.30 10.32 2.14
C LEU A 141 -18.96 11.48 1.40
N ASP A 142 -20.19 11.85 1.77
CA ASP A 142 -20.79 13.13 1.34
C ASP A 142 -20.24 14.29 2.20
N TRP A 143 -18.92 14.33 2.32
CA TRP A 143 -18.18 15.32 3.08
C TRP A 143 -16.89 15.69 2.35
N GLU A 144 -16.71 16.97 2.09
CA GLU A 144 -15.51 17.53 1.48
C GLU A 144 -14.71 18.29 2.54
N LEU A 145 -13.40 18.09 2.57
CA LEU A 145 -12.48 18.86 3.41
C LEU A 145 -12.59 20.33 2.97
N PRO A 146 -13.07 21.24 3.84
CA PRO A 146 -13.25 22.63 3.45
C PRO A 146 -11.89 23.31 3.47
N VAL A 147 -11.15 23.21 2.37
CA VAL A 147 -9.85 23.88 2.20
C VAL A 147 -10.08 25.38 2.02
N LEU A 148 -10.46 26.06 3.11
CA LEU A 148 -10.72 27.49 3.15
C LEU A 148 -9.40 28.26 3.30
N GLY A 149 -9.11 29.19 2.38
CA GLY A 149 -8.04 30.18 2.53
C GLY A 149 -6.60 29.67 2.31
N ALA A 150 -6.38 28.37 2.15
CA ALA A 150 -5.21 27.87 1.44
C ALA A 150 -5.43 28.14 -0.04
N GLU A 151 -4.40 28.60 -0.75
CA GLU A 151 -4.42 28.62 -2.21
C GLU A 151 -4.74 27.20 -2.66
N ARG A 152 -5.98 26.96 -3.11
CA ARG A 152 -6.52 25.62 -3.40
C ARG A 152 -5.60 24.87 -4.37
N ASP A 153 -4.93 25.61 -5.24
CA ASP A 153 -3.96 25.14 -6.22
C ASP A 153 -2.68 24.54 -5.60
N LEU A 154 -2.41 24.81 -4.31
CA LEU A 154 -1.27 24.29 -3.56
C LEU A 154 -1.60 23.06 -2.71
N VAL A 155 -2.88 22.70 -2.55
CA VAL A 155 -3.27 21.49 -1.82
C VAL A 155 -3.44 20.35 -2.83
N PRO A 156 -2.64 19.27 -2.75
CA PRO A 156 -2.76 18.17 -3.69
C PRO A 156 -4.18 17.60 -3.69
N ALA A 157 -4.70 17.29 -4.88
CA ALA A 157 -6.08 16.81 -5.07
C ALA A 157 -6.40 15.54 -4.26
N ALA A 158 -5.38 14.77 -3.87
CA ALA A 158 -5.51 13.56 -3.07
C ALA A 158 -5.67 13.82 -1.56
N VAL A 159 -5.35 15.02 -1.05
CA VAL A 159 -5.41 15.33 0.39
C VAL A 159 -6.80 15.07 1.01
N PRO A 160 -7.93 15.49 0.41
CA PRO A 160 -9.25 15.17 0.93
C PRO A 160 -9.48 13.65 1.04
N LEU A 161 -9.00 12.88 0.06
CA LEU A 161 -9.16 11.43 0.03
C LEU A 161 -8.34 10.76 1.15
N TRP A 162 -7.09 11.18 1.35
CA TRP A 162 -6.24 10.68 2.43
C TRP A 162 -6.76 11.05 3.82
N HIS A 163 -7.23 12.28 4.00
CA HIS A 163 -7.92 12.71 5.22
C HIS A 163 -9.13 11.82 5.51
N ASN A 164 -9.97 11.59 4.49
CA ASN A 164 -11.17 10.78 4.59
C ASN A 164 -10.89 9.30 4.88
N ARG A 165 -9.74 8.79 4.44
CA ARG A 165 -9.27 7.44 4.79
C ARG A 165 -9.05 7.30 6.30
N TYR A 166 -8.36 8.24 6.94
CA TYR A 166 -8.19 8.23 8.40
C TYR A 166 -9.49 8.50 9.15
N ARG A 167 -10.39 9.32 8.59
CA ARG A 167 -11.75 9.53 9.11
C ARG A 167 -12.50 8.20 9.20
N ILE A 168 -12.49 7.39 8.14
CA ILE A 168 -13.14 6.07 8.18
C ILE A 168 -12.43 5.11 9.12
N ALA A 169 -11.09 5.08 9.11
CA ALA A 169 -10.31 4.18 9.99
C ALA A 169 -10.59 4.44 11.48
N ALA A 170 -10.57 5.70 11.92
CA ALA A 170 -10.85 6.07 13.30
C ALA A 170 -12.27 5.64 13.74
N ARG A 171 -13.26 5.84 12.86
CA ARG A 171 -14.65 5.47 13.12
C ARG A 171 -14.84 3.94 13.16
N ALA A 172 -14.19 3.20 12.25
CA ALA A 172 -14.23 1.74 12.24
C ALA A 172 -13.60 1.13 13.50
N VAL A 173 -12.46 1.66 13.96
CA VAL A 173 -11.82 1.25 15.22
C VAL A 173 -12.72 1.55 16.42
N ARG A 174 -13.37 2.72 16.45
CA ARG A 174 -14.38 3.05 17.49
C ARG A 174 -15.57 2.07 17.50
N MET A 175 -15.92 1.50 16.35
CA MET A 175 -16.92 0.44 16.20
C MET A 175 -16.36 -0.98 16.48
N ARG A 176 -15.14 -1.10 17.02
CA ARG A 176 -14.45 -2.35 17.36
C ARG A 176 -14.12 -3.25 16.16
N TYR A 177 -13.86 -2.64 15.01
CA TYR A 177 -13.27 -3.33 13.88
C TYR A 177 -11.74 -3.20 13.89
N ASN A 178 -11.07 -4.25 13.46
CA ASN A 178 -9.65 -4.22 13.15
C ASN A 178 -9.50 -3.68 11.72
N VAL A 179 -8.57 -2.77 11.52
CA VAL A 179 -8.42 -2.04 10.26
C VAL A 179 -7.03 -2.27 9.72
N PHE A 180 -6.94 -2.75 8.48
CA PHE A 180 -5.70 -2.72 7.72
C PHE A 180 -5.76 -1.58 6.70
N LEU A 181 -5.23 -0.42 7.07
CA LEU A 181 -5.15 0.76 6.22
C LEU A 181 -3.93 0.62 5.32
N VAL A 182 -4.17 0.57 4.01
CA VAL A 182 -3.10 0.43 3.00
C VAL A 182 -3.31 1.36 1.81
N ASP A 183 -2.22 1.83 1.24
CA ASP A 183 -2.21 2.50 -0.07
C ASP A 183 -2.52 1.50 -1.20
N THR A 184 -2.78 2.02 -2.38
CA THR A 184 -3.07 1.20 -3.58
C THR A 184 -1.82 0.73 -4.30
N ASP A 185 -0.64 1.18 -3.88
CA ASP A 185 0.66 0.82 -4.43
C ASP A 185 1.40 -0.18 -3.54
N VAL A 186 0.65 -1.10 -2.93
CA VAL A 186 1.17 -2.21 -2.13
C VAL A 186 1.15 -3.53 -2.89
N ILE A 187 2.06 -4.44 -2.52
CA ILE A 187 2.14 -5.82 -2.98
C ILE A 187 2.14 -6.73 -1.74
N PHE A 188 1.21 -7.67 -1.69
CA PHE A 188 1.13 -8.74 -0.72
C PHE A 188 1.81 -9.99 -1.29
N PHE A 189 2.95 -10.35 -0.73
CA PHE A 189 3.71 -11.54 -1.12
C PHE A 189 3.27 -12.77 -0.32
N ASP A 190 2.71 -12.57 0.88
CA ASP A 190 2.16 -13.63 1.69
C ASP A 190 0.91 -13.18 2.46
N ASP A 191 0.19 -14.11 3.10
CA ASP A 191 -0.95 -13.80 3.97
C ASP A 191 -0.48 -13.03 5.24
N PRO A 192 -0.82 -11.74 5.36
CA PRO A 192 -0.37 -10.92 6.49
C PRO A 192 -0.94 -11.38 7.84
N TYR A 193 -2.11 -12.04 7.86
CA TYR A 193 -2.76 -12.48 9.10
C TYR A 193 -2.03 -13.63 9.77
N VAL A 194 -1.22 -14.42 9.05
CA VAL A 194 -0.31 -15.41 9.66
C VAL A 194 0.59 -14.74 10.68
N TYR A 195 1.04 -13.52 10.39
CA TYR A 195 1.97 -12.76 11.21
C TYR A 195 1.22 -11.94 12.25
N PHE A 196 0.28 -11.08 11.82
CA PHE A 196 -0.37 -10.12 12.73
C PHE A 196 -1.13 -10.79 13.88
N LYS A 197 -1.71 -11.97 13.63
CA LYS A 197 -2.56 -12.69 14.59
C LYS A 197 -1.82 -13.73 15.41
N SER A 198 -0.51 -13.84 15.23
CA SER A 198 0.32 -14.82 15.93
C SER A 198 1.39 -14.13 16.78
N PRO A 199 1.82 -14.71 17.91
CA PRO A 199 3.00 -14.25 18.60
C PRO A 199 4.23 -14.26 17.66
N PRO A 200 5.10 -13.24 17.75
CA PRO A 200 5.13 -12.21 18.79
C PRO A 200 4.35 -10.93 18.43
N PHE A 201 3.69 -10.86 17.27
CA PHE A 201 3.02 -9.64 16.78
C PHE A 201 1.61 -9.41 17.34
N ALA A 202 0.93 -10.47 17.78
CA ALA A 202 -0.46 -10.41 18.27
C ALA A 202 -0.70 -9.46 19.47
N ASN A 203 0.37 -9.10 20.19
CA ASN A 203 0.30 -8.21 21.36
C ASN A 203 0.40 -6.72 21.01
N PHE A 204 0.65 -6.37 19.74
CA PHE A 204 0.69 -4.98 19.30
C PHE A 204 -0.67 -4.55 18.78
N THR A 205 -1.16 -3.44 19.34
CA THR A 205 -2.41 -2.80 18.92
C THR A 205 -2.26 -2.15 17.55
N ILE A 206 -1.10 -1.55 17.30
CA ILE A 206 -0.76 -0.97 16.00
C ILE A 206 0.55 -1.56 15.49
N ILE A 207 0.56 -1.99 14.24
CA ILE A 207 1.76 -2.41 13.50
C ILE A 207 1.84 -1.54 12.25
N ASN A 208 2.85 -0.69 12.17
CA ASN A 208 2.99 0.32 11.12
C ASN A 208 4.30 0.12 10.38
N GLN A 209 4.27 0.19 9.04
CA GLN A 209 5.50 0.32 8.27
C GLN A 209 6.34 1.54 8.73
N PRO A 210 7.65 1.39 8.94
CA PRO A 210 8.54 2.52 9.19
C PRO A 210 8.89 3.29 7.91
N GLU A 211 9.28 4.56 8.03
CA GLU A 211 9.67 5.46 6.92
C GLU A 211 11.13 5.26 6.46
N VAL A 212 11.58 4.00 6.41
CA VAL A 212 12.97 3.69 6.03
C VAL A 212 13.23 4.09 4.57
N LEU A 213 13.93 5.18 4.34
CA LEU A 213 14.06 5.73 2.99
C LEU A 213 15.00 4.95 2.09
N TYR A 214 16.20 4.57 2.57
CA TYR A 214 17.28 4.15 1.66
C TYR A 214 17.67 2.67 1.76
N ASP A 215 17.89 2.19 2.97
CA ASP A 215 18.39 0.86 3.26
C ASP A 215 17.64 0.25 4.44
N GLN A 216 17.31 -1.03 4.39
CA GLN A 216 16.78 -1.73 5.55
C GLN A 216 17.70 -1.63 6.79
N SER A 217 19.01 -1.38 6.63
CA SER A 217 19.90 -1.10 7.76
C SER A 217 19.51 0.16 8.53
N ASP A 218 18.89 1.13 7.87
CA ASP A 218 18.44 2.39 8.49
C ASP A 218 17.25 2.15 9.43
N TYR A 219 16.62 0.97 9.35
CA TYR A 219 15.63 0.54 10.33
C TYR A 219 16.15 0.57 11.77
N ALA A 220 17.46 0.51 12.02
CA ALA A 220 18.03 0.62 13.36
C ALA A 220 18.01 2.05 13.94
N ILE A 221 17.84 3.07 13.10
CA ILE A 221 17.77 4.48 13.53
C ILE A 221 16.43 5.14 13.20
N GLU A 222 15.58 4.49 12.39
CA GLU A 222 14.26 5.00 12.02
C GLU A 222 13.28 5.10 13.19
N THR A 223 12.56 6.21 13.31
CA THR A 223 11.55 6.41 14.37
C THR A 223 10.20 6.84 13.82
N GLU A 224 10.14 7.13 12.53
CA GLU A 224 8.98 7.71 11.88
C GLU A 224 8.12 6.63 11.20
N PRO A 225 6.79 6.73 11.33
CA PRO A 225 5.86 5.87 10.60
C PRO A 225 5.67 6.34 9.16
N ASN A 226 5.42 5.39 8.27
CA ASN A 226 4.88 5.63 6.94
C ASN A 226 3.33 5.58 6.98
N GLY A 227 2.65 6.53 6.32
CA GLY A 227 1.19 6.60 6.31
C GLY A 227 0.49 5.60 5.38
N GLY A 228 1.25 4.85 4.59
CA GLY A 228 0.75 4.01 3.51
C GLY A 228 0.50 2.54 3.87
N VAL A 229 1.04 2.02 4.97
CA VAL A 229 0.77 0.64 5.43
C VAL A 229 0.72 0.59 6.96
N LEU A 230 -0.49 0.41 7.49
CA LEU A 230 -0.80 0.49 8.91
C LEU A 230 -1.88 -0.54 9.28
N TYR A 231 -1.55 -1.46 10.19
CA TYR A 231 -2.51 -2.42 10.73
C TYR A 231 -2.87 -2.09 12.17
N ILE A 232 -4.18 -2.07 12.47
CA ILE A 232 -4.73 -1.80 13.80
C ILE A 232 -5.58 -3.00 14.23
N GLN A 233 -5.28 -3.55 15.40
CA GLN A 233 -6.01 -4.69 15.97
C GLN A 233 -6.29 -4.52 17.45
N ASN A 234 -7.45 -5.01 17.88
CA ASN A 234 -7.86 -5.09 19.28
C ASN A 234 -7.76 -3.74 20.02
N ALA A 235 -7.84 -2.62 19.30
CA ALA A 235 -7.81 -1.29 19.89
C ALA A 235 -9.06 -1.09 20.75
N ALA A 236 -8.87 -0.60 21.97
CA ALA A 236 -9.98 -0.13 22.77
C ALA A 236 -10.60 1.07 22.02
N PRO A 237 -11.94 1.13 21.91
CA PRO A 237 -12.57 2.16 21.10
C PRO A 237 -12.28 3.56 21.65
N ASP A 238 -12.10 3.69 22.97
CA ASP A 238 -11.68 4.87 23.72
C ASP A 238 -10.19 4.87 24.10
N GLY A 239 -9.40 3.93 23.58
CA GLY A 239 -7.97 3.80 23.83
C GLY A 239 -7.11 4.78 23.03
N PRO A 240 -5.80 4.84 23.33
CA PRO A 240 -4.87 5.74 22.65
C PRO A 240 -4.71 5.46 21.14
N ALA A 241 -4.87 4.23 20.66
CA ALA A 241 -4.87 3.92 19.23
C ALA A 241 -6.07 4.57 18.50
N ALA A 242 -7.26 4.51 19.10
CA ALA A 242 -8.44 5.16 18.55
C ALA A 242 -8.31 6.69 18.57
N TRP A 243 -7.75 7.23 19.66
CA TRP A 243 -7.41 8.66 19.76
C TRP A 243 -6.43 9.08 18.67
N LEU A 244 -5.34 8.32 18.48
CA LEU A 244 -4.30 8.58 17.48
C LEU A 244 -4.91 8.76 16.08
N LEU A 245 -5.71 7.80 15.63
CA LEU A 245 -6.33 7.86 14.30
C LEU A 245 -7.29 9.05 14.18
N ALA A 246 -8.05 9.33 15.23
CA ALA A 246 -8.98 10.45 15.25
C ALA A 246 -8.27 11.81 15.25
N GLU A 247 -7.09 11.88 15.86
CA GLU A 247 -6.28 13.08 15.96
C GLU A 247 -5.65 13.46 14.61
N VAL A 248 -5.27 12.49 13.78
CA VAL A 248 -4.79 12.74 12.39
C VAL A 248 -5.80 13.61 11.63
N VAL A 249 -7.08 13.29 11.77
CA VAL A 249 -8.21 14.03 11.19
C VAL A 249 -8.44 15.34 11.92
N HIS A 250 -8.56 15.26 13.25
CA HIS A 250 -8.96 16.38 14.09
C HIS A 250 -8.00 17.57 13.98
N ARG A 251 -6.70 17.30 13.91
CA ARG A 251 -5.65 18.32 13.87
C ARG A 251 -5.77 19.21 12.63
N ILE A 252 -5.97 18.62 11.46
CA ILE A 252 -6.19 19.33 10.19
C ILE A 252 -7.46 20.19 10.27
N LEU A 253 -8.56 19.64 10.77
CA LEU A 253 -9.83 20.38 10.92
C LEU A 253 -9.66 21.62 11.80
N ARG A 254 -8.93 21.50 12.91
CA ARG A 254 -8.68 22.62 13.83
C ARG A 254 -7.82 23.72 13.22
N TRP A 255 -6.89 23.37 12.34
CA TRP A 255 -6.08 24.36 11.64
C TRP A 255 -6.86 25.06 10.52
N ILE A 256 -7.75 24.34 9.83
CA ILE A 256 -8.66 24.95 8.86
C ILE A 256 -9.57 25.99 9.53
N GLU A 257 -10.09 25.70 10.73
CA GLU A 257 -11.04 26.58 11.44
C GLU A 257 -10.52 27.98 11.74
N ASN A 258 -9.21 28.14 11.97
CA ASN A 258 -8.60 29.45 12.18
C ASN A 258 -7.96 30.01 10.91
N GLY A 259 -8.29 29.46 9.73
CA GLY A 259 -7.72 29.85 8.44
C GLY A 259 -6.22 29.63 8.37
N PHE A 260 -5.72 28.62 9.09
CA PHE A 260 -4.31 28.40 9.36
C PHE A 260 -3.62 29.61 10.00
N GLN A 261 -4.31 30.62 10.55
CA GLN A 261 -3.66 31.89 10.96
C GLN A 261 -2.49 31.67 11.93
N LYS A 262 -2.66 30.79 12.93
CA LYS A 262 -1.57 30.48 13.87
C LYS A 262 -0.43 29.69 13.24
N SER A 263 -0.71 28.92 12.20
CA SER A 263 0.32 28.20 11.46
C SER A 263 0.89 29.10 10.37
N ARG A 264 0.13 29.55 9.37
CA ARG A 264 0.51 30.37 8.19
C ARG A 264 1.60 31.43 8.40
N TYR A 265 1.56 32.24 9.46
CA TYR A 265 2.53 33.34 9.66
C TYR A 265 3.90 32.89 10.23
N GLN A 266 4.00 31.67 10.77
CA GLN A 266 5.24 31.11 11.34
C GLN A 266 5.56 29.68 10.84
N HIS A 267 4.58 29.03 10.21
CA HIS A 267 4.46 27.61 9.87
C HIS A 267 3.46 27.45 8.72
N HIS A 268 3.85 27.69 7.49
CA HIS A 268 2.93 27.55 6.36
C HIS A 268 2.77 26.05 5.99
N ILE A 269 2.15 25.30 6.91
CA ILE A 269 2.14 23.84 7.06
C ILE A 269 1.66 23.12 5.79
N ALA A 270 0.60 23.62 5.16
CA ALA A 270 0.03 23.00 3.95
C ALA A 270 0.91 23.14 2.69
N THR A 271 1.75 24.18 2.60
CA THR A 271 2.48 24.47 1.34
C THR A 271 3.99 24.24 1.45
N TRP A 272 4.58 24.44 2.63
CA TRP A 272 6.03 24.29 2.84
C TRP A 272 6.41 22.95 3.44
N CYS A 273 5.55 22.43 4.31
CA CYS A 273 5.75 21.10 4.91
C CYS A 273 4.99 20.01 4.18
N ASN A 274 4.14 20.41 3.23
CA ASN A 274 3.26 19.49 2.53
C ASN A 274 2.52 18.57 3.52
N TYR A 275 2.04 19.16 4.62
CA TYR A 275 1.54 18.39 5.76
C TYR A 275 0.34 17.56 5.34
N MET A 276 0.58 16.26 5.25
CA MET A 276 -0.39 15.28 4.81
C MET A 276 -0.80 14.41 5.99
N ASP A 277 -1.55 13.35 5.70
CA ASP A 277 -1.97 12.36 6.67
C ASP A 277 -0.78 11.65 7.36
N GLN A 278 0.32 11.40 6.65
CA GLN A 278 1.55 10.85 7.25
C GLN A 278 2.15 11.79 8.32
N ASP A 279 2.14 13.09 8.09
CA ASP A 279 2.65 14.07 9.07
C ASP A 279 1.66 14.24 10.24
N GLY A 280 0.36 14.19 9.93
CA GLY A 280 -0.72 14.03 10.92
C GLY A 280 -0.47 12.85 11.84
N LEU A 281 -0.11 11.71 11.26
CA LEU A 281 0.22 10.49 11.97
C LEU A 281 1.47 10.68 12.85
N ARG A 282 2.56 11.28 12.34
CA ARG A 282 3.77 11.58 13.11
C ARG A 282 3.49 12.43 14.36
N ASP A 283 2.70 13.49 14.23
CA ASP A 283 2.35 14.36 15.37
C ASP A 283 1.41 13.66 16.37
N GLY A 284 0.37 12.97 15.87
CA GLY A 284 -0.52 12.18 16.71
C GLY A 284 0.25 11.10 17.47
N LEU A 285 1.21 10.47 16.81
CA LEU A 285 2.03 9.42 17.38
C LEU A 285 2.94 9.94 18.49
N THR A 286 3.55 11.09 18.23
CA THR A 286 4.33 11.81 19.23
C THR A 286 3.48 12.14 20.47
N SER A 287 2.22 12.51 20.25
CA SER A 287 1.30 12.82 21.35
C SER A 287 1.00 11.60 22.24
N VAL A 288 0.68 10.44 21.64
CA VAL A 288 0.42 9.22 22.42
C VAL A 288 1.70 8.63 23.04
N ARG A 289 2.86 8.87 22.44
CA ARG A 289 4.17 8.49 22.99
C ARG A 289 4.49 9.28 24.27
N LEU A 290 4.23 10.59 24.26
CA LEU A 290 4.43 11.48 25.42
C LEU A 290 3.27 11.44 26.43
N GLY A 291 2.09 10.96 26.04
CA GLY A 291 0.89 11.05 26.88
C GLY A 291 0.39 12.50 27.07
N ARG A 292 0.59 13.37 26.07
CA ARG A 292 0.09 14.76 26.02
C ARG A 292 -0.08 15.21 24.57
N ILE A 293 -0.91 16.21 24.29
CA ILE A 293 -0.94 16.81 22.94
C ILE A 293 0.42 17.44 22.66
N PHE A 294 1.03 17.02 21.56
CA PHE A 294 2.30 17.56 21.09
C PHE A 294 2.37 17.56 19.56
N PHE A 295 3.16 18.48 19.01
CA PHE A 295 3.24 18.77 17.58
C PHE A 295 4.68 18.57 17.08
N GLY A 296 5.30 17.43 17.45
CA GLY A 296 6.73 17.21 17.32
C GLY A 296 7.28 17.47 15.92
N PHE A 297 6.63 16.92 14.89
CA PHE A 297 7.02 17.15 13.49
C PHE A 297 6.70 18.59 13.07
N SER A 298 5.47 19.06 13.33
CA SER A 298 5.04 20.38 12.87
C SER A 298 5.85 21.55 13.43
N VAL A 299 6.26 21.52 14.70
CA VAL A 299 7.03 22.62 15.28
C VAL A 299 8.52 22.56 14.93
N ARG A 300 9.05 21.34 14.71
CA ARG A 300 10.43 21.07 14.31
C ARG A 300 10.66 21.41 12.84
N ASP A 301 9.83 20.88 11.94
CA ASP A 301 10.14 20.85 10.50
C ASP A 301 9.32 21.86 9.69
N CYS A 302 8.12 22.22 10.15
CA CYS A 302 7.20 23.05 9.37
C CYS A 302 7.40 24.54 9.60
N ARG A 303 8.56 25.04 9.16
CA ARG A 303 8.91 26.46 9.13
C ARG A 303 9.19 26.91 7.70
N THR A 304 8.76 28.13 7.35
CA THR A 304 9.10 28.70 6.04
C THR A 304 10.60 28.92 5.94
N SER A 305 11.16 28.82 4.73
CA SER A 305 12.59 29.09 4.52
C SER A 305 12.96 30.53 4.95
N ASP A 306 12.12 31.51 4.63
CA ASP A 306 12.32 32.90 5.05
C ASP A 306 12.41 33.04 6.58
N TRP A 307 11.55 32.35 7.32
CA TRP A 307 11.59 32.39 8.79
C TRP A 307 12.85 31.75 9.35
N ARG A 308 13.28 30.59 8.80
CA ARG A 308 14.52 29.91 9.21
C ARG A 308 15.76 30.76 8.94
N VAL A 309 15.79 31.44 7.79
CA VAL A 309 16.88 32.36 7.44
C VAL A 309 16.88 33.59 8.35
N ALA A 310 15.71 34.13 8.70
CA ALA A 310 15.59 35.27 9.60
C ALA A 310 15.81 34.93 11.09
N ASN A 311 15.63 33.66 11.50
CA ASN A 311 15.67 33.22 12.90
C ASN A 311 16.44 31.90 13.09
N PRO A 312 17.69 31.77 12.62
CA PRO A 312 18.40 30.48 12.60
C PRO A 312 18.67 29.93 14.01
N GLU A 313 19.08 30.78 14.96
CA GLU A 313 19.34 30.37 16.35
C GLU A 313 18.05 29.89 17.02
N ARG A 314 16.98 30.68 16.92
CA ARG A 314 15.68 30.32 17.49
C ARG A 314 15.10 29.05 16.87
N HIS A 315 15.31 28.83 15.57
CA HIS A 315 14.94 27.58 14.91
C HIS A 315 15.67 26.39 15.54
N GLN A 316 16.99 26.50 15.70
CA GLN A 316 17.82 25.44 16.27
C GLN A 316 17.48 25.17 17.75
N GLU A 317 17.18 26.20 18.54
CA GLU A 317 16.70 26.05 19.92
C GLU A 317 15.42 25.21 20.00
N ILE A 318 14.45 25.49 19.12
CA ILE A 318 13.19 24.73 19.06
C ILE A 318 13.46 23.29 18.66
N VAL A 319 14.29 23.08 17.63
CA VAL A 319 14.67 21.73 17.17
C VAL A 319 15.31 20.95 18.31
N ASN A 320 16.29 21.54 19.00
CA ASN A 320 16.97 20.90 20.13
C ASN A 320 15.98 20.60 21.26
N ALA A 321 15.14 21.56 21.67
CA ALA A 321 14.17 21.36 22.74
C ALA A 321 13.16 20.23 22.41
N VAL A 322 12.74 20.12 21.15
CA VAL A 322 11.89 19.01 20.69
C VAL A 322 12.65 17.69 20.75
N LEU A 323 13.88 17.63 20.23
CA LEU A 323 14.68 16.40 20.25
C LEU A 323 14.99 15.95 21.68
N ASP A 324 15.36 16.87 22.56
CA ASP A 324 15.60 16.61 23.98
C ASP A 324 14.34 16.00 24.63
N LEU A 325 13.16 16.59 24.41
CA LEU A 325 11.89 16.03 24.90
C LEU A 325 11.64 14.60 24.39
N LEU A 326 11.89 14.37 23.09
CA LEU A 326 11.68 13.06 22.45
C LEU A 326 12.76 12.01 22.80
N ASN A 327 13.86 12.44 23.43
CA ASN A 327 14.94 11.58 23.90
C ASN A 327 14.87 11.33 25.42
N ASP A 328 14.43 12.30 26.22
CA ASP A 328 14.49 12.25 27.69
C ASP A 328 13.27 11.54 28.34
N GLU A 329 12.05 11.75 27.81
CA GLU A 329 10.80 11.41 28.54
C GLU A 329 10.37 9.93 28.45
N GLY A 330 11.29 8.96 28.60
CA GLY A 330 10.93 7.52 28.51
C GLY A 330 10.19 7.17 27.22
N THR A 331 10.29 8.06 26.24
CA THR A 331 9.61 8.03 24.97
C THR A 331 10.44 7.20 24.01
N VAL A 332 11.76 7.08 24.21
CA VAL A 332 12.65 6.27 23.38
C VAL A 332 11.98 4.93 23.05
N HIS A 333 11.94 4.61 21.76
CA HIS A 333 11.46 3.32 21.31
C HIS A 333 12.28 2.22 22.04
N GLN A 334 11.64 1.11 22.31
CA GLN A 334 12.27 -0.07 22.86
C GLN A 334 12.72 -0.92 21.69
N ASP A 335 14.01 -1.27 21.71
CA ASP A 335 14.60 -2.21 20.78
C ASP A 335 14.75 -3.57 21.47
N GLU A 336 14.11 -4.60 20.93
CA GLU A 336 14.14 -5.94 21.47
C GLU A 336 14.53 -6.95 20.39
N GLN A 337 15.49 -7.81 20.68
CA GLN A 337 15.79 -8.95 19.81
C GLN A 337 14.78 -10.05 20.08
N VAL A 338 13.97 -10.35 19.08
CA VAL A 338 12.89 -11.35 19.18
C VAL A 338 13.21 -12.52 18.27
N GLU A 339 13.14 -13.72 18.83
CA GLU A 339 13.22 -14.96 18.07
C GLU A 339 11.85 -15.26 17.43
N LEU A 340 11.83 -15.37 16.11
CA LEU A 340 10.66 -15.70 15.32
C LEU A 340 10.39 -17.21 15.31
N PRO A 341 9.12 -17.61 15.17
CA PRO A 341 8.75 -18.97 14.83
C PRO A 341 9.59 -19.52 13.66
N PRO A 342 10.09 -20.77 13.74
CA PRO A 342 10.96 -21.34 12.69
C PRO A 342 10.38 -21.26 11.28
N ALA A 343 9.05 -21.39 11.14
CA ALA A 343 8.34 -21.30 9.87
C ALA A 343 8.47 -19.93 9.17
N TRP A 344 8.83 -18.87 9.90
CA TRP A 344 8.96 -17.52 9.36
C TRP A 344 10.39 -17.17 8.95
N GLY A 345 11.37 -18.01 9.32
CA GLY A 345 12.79 -17.72 9.10
C GLY A 345 13.15 -17.49 7.62
N LEU A 346 12.47 -18.18 6.70
CA LEU A 346 12.67 -17.99 5.26
C LEU A 346 12.23 -16.60 4.79
N VAL A 347 11.02 -16.17 5.16
CA VAL A 347 10.46 -14.85 4.78
C VAL A 347 11.20 -13.72 5.49
N ALA A 348 11.59 -13.92 6.74
CA ALA A 348 12.35 -12.94 7.49
C ALA A 348 13.82 -12.80 7.03
N GLY A 349 14.37 -13.83 6.38
CA GLY A 349 15.79 -13.93 6.06
C GLY A 349 16.67 -14.27 7.28
N GLY A 350 16.05 -14.73 8.37
CA GLY A 350 16.70 -15.05 9.64
C GLY A 350 15.69 -15.40 10.72
N ARG A 351 16.15 -15.97 11.85
CA ARG A 351 15.29 -16.30 12.99
C ARG A 351 15.16 -15.18 14.01
N ASN A 352 16.07 -14.22 14.02
CA ASN A 352 16.05 -13.12 14.98
C ASN A 352 15.77 -11.83 14.25
N VAL A 353 14.91 -10.99 14.84
CA VAL A 353 14.61 -9.66 14.32
C VAL A 353 14.56 -8.66 15.45
N THR A 354 14.94 -7.41 15.17
CA THR A 354 14.76 -6.30 16.10
C THR A 354 13.31 -5.81 16.02
N PHE A 355 12.59 -5.88 17.12
CA PHE A 355 11.34 -5.14 17.30
C PHE A 355 11.65 -3.74 17.78
N ARG A 356 11.06 -2.74 17.14
CA ARG A 356 11.14 -1.34 17.57
C ARG A 356 9.74 -0.85 17.91
N TYR A 357 9.47 -0.68 19.19
CA TYR A 357 8.11 -0.43 19.65
C TYR A 357 8.07 0.58 20.79
N TYR A 358 6.87 1.05 21.12
CA TYR A 358 6.67 1.84 22.33
C TYR A 358 5.26 1.65 22.86
N THR A 359 5.11 2.07 24.11
CA THR A 359 3.82 2.09 24.80
C THR A 359 3.09 3.38 24.45
N MET A 360 1.89 3.25 23.90
CA MET A 360 0.97 4.36 23.68
C MET A 360 0.22 4.66 24.98
N ARG A 361 0.15 5.94 25.32
CA ARG A 361 -0.55 6.50 26.47
C ARG A 361 -1.65 7.42 25.97
N MET A 362 -2.80 7.41 26.65
CA MET A 362 -3.83 8.41 26.36
C MET A 362 -3.26 9.80 26.67
N PRO A 363 -3.34 10.76 25.72
CA PRO A 363 -2.93 12.13 25.99
C PRO A 363 -3.72 12.72 27.16
N ALA A 364 -3.00 13.26 28.14
CA ALA A 364 -3.56 13.96 29.28
C ALA A 364 -3.25 15.46 29.17
N TYR A 365 -4.02 16.28 29.89
CA TYR A 365 -3.71 17.69 29.98
C TYR A 365 -2.30 17.91 30.56
N SER A 366 -1.53 18.73 29.85
CA SER A 366 -0.25 19.27 30.26
C SER A 366 -0.14 20.70 29.75
N ALA A 367 0.27 21.62 30.61
CA ALA A 367 0.55 22.99 30.19
C ALA A 367 1.58 23.01 29.05
N TRP A 368 1.36 23.89 28.07
CA TRP A 368 2.28 24.06 26.95
C TRP A 368 3.54 24.81 27.39
N ASP A 369 4.71 24.33 26.97
CA ASP A 369 5.99 25.00 27.20
C ASP A 369 6.41 25.71 25.90
N GLU A 370 6.56 27.03 25.97
CA GLU A 370 6.86 27.89 24.82
C GLU A 370 8.27 27.66 24.23
N ARG A 371 9.14 26.92 24.92
CA ARG A 371 10.44 26.50 24.37
C ARG A 371 10.28 25.61 23.13
N TYR A 372 9.18 24.87 23.02
CA TYR A 372 8.87 24.05 21.83
C TYR A 372 8.29 24.86 20.66
N GLY A 373 8.12 26.18 20.82
CA GLY A 373 7.43 27.04 19.86
C GLY A 373 5.97 27.29 20.26
N PRO A 374 5.15 27.84 19.35
CA PRO A 374 3.77 28.20 19.66
C PRO A 374 2.86 26.97 19.77
N TYR A 375 1.84 27.06 20.61
CA TYR A 375 0.76 26.08 20.62
C TYR A 375 -0.10 26.22 19.35
N LEU A 376 -0.12 25.18 18.51
CA LEU A 376 -0.67 25.26 17.15
C LEU A 376 -2.20 25.17 17.08
N TYR A 377 -2.87 24.80 18.17
CA TYR A 377 -4.32 24.76 18.20
C TYR A 377 -4.97 26.13 18.44
N PRO A 378 -6.18 26.35 17.85
CA PRO A 378 -7.02 27.46 18.28
C PRO A 378 -7.43 27.25 19.75
N LEU A 379 -7.58 28.36 20.48
CA LEU A 379 -7.94 28.34 21.91
C LEU A 379 -9.29 27.66 22.17
N THR A 380 -10.19 27.71 21.18
CA THR A 380 -11.52 27.11 21.25
C THR A 380 -11.73 26.22 20.03
N ARG A 381 -12.39 25.07 20.24
CA ARG A 381 -12.82 24.22 19.13
C ARG A 381 -13.89 24.92 18.29
N GLY A 382 -13.67 24.99 16.98
CA GLY A 382 -14.66 25.50 16.04
C GLY A 382 -15.71 24.46 15.64
N PRO A 383 -16.50 24.76 14.61
CA PRO A 383 -17.60 23.91 14.16
C PRO A 383 -17.19 22.55 13.56
N LEU A 384 -16.11 22.49 12.77
CA LEU A 384 -15.64 21.26 12.11
C LEU A 384 -15.12 20.24 13.13
N SER A 385 -14.34 20.73 14.08
CA SER A 385 -13.81 20.02 15.23
C SER A 385 -14.95 19.45 16.10
N LYS A 386 -15.97 20.27 16.40
CA LYS A 386 -17.16 19.83 17.15
C LYS A 386 -17.99 18.79 16.37
N GLN A 387 -18.18 19.00 15.07
CA GLN A 387 -18.89 18.05 14.21
C GLN A 387 -18.17 16.70 14.17
N TRP A 388 -16.84 16.69 14.03
CA TRP A 388 -16.04 15.47 14.04
C TRP A 388 -16.19 14.67 15.34
N LEU A 389 -16.04 15.34 16.50
CA LEU A 389 -16.26 14.70 17.79
C LEU A 389 -17.71 14.23 17.98
N GLY A 390 -18.69 14.94 17.40
CA GLY A 390 -20.09 14.53 17.36
C GLY A 390 -20.30 13.24 16.57
N GLN A 391 -19.65 13.12 15.40
CA GLN A 391 -19.71 11.91 14.57
C GLN A 391 -19.13 10.70 15.31
N LEU A 392 -17.95 10.85 15.91
CA LEU A 392 -17.31 9.78 16.69
C LEU A 392 -18.18 9.30 17.87
N ARG A 393 -18.89 10.21 18.55
CA ARG A 393 -19.87 9.85 19.59
C ARG A 393 -21.06 9.05 19.04
N GLY A 394 -21.47 9.31 17.79
CA GLY A 394 -22.60 8.62 17.16
C GLY A 394 -22.27 7.23 16.60
N ASP A 395 -20.98 6.89 16.48
CA ASP A 395 -20.54 5.64 15.87
C ASP A 395 -20.70 4.43 16.78
N CYS A 396 -20.62 4.61 18.10
CA CYS A 396 -20.86 3.54 19.09
C CYS A 396 -21.59 4.07 20.33
N GLU A 397 -22.21 3.17 21.09
CA GLU A 397 -22.72 3.45 22.45
C GLU A 397 -21.60 3.38 23.49
N CYS A 398 -20.45 3.98 23.19
CA CYS A 398 -19.27 3.95 24.03
C CYS A 398 -18.70 5.36 24.23
N PRO A 399 -18.14 5.67 25.41
CA PRO A 399 -17.66 7.01 25.70
C PRO A 399 -16.49 7.38 24.79
N LEU A 400 -16.35 8.68 24.51
CA LEU A 400 -15.08 9.18 23.99
C LEU A 400 -14.01 9.10 25.07
N TRP A 401 -12.76 9.11 24.63
CA TRP A 401 -11.61 9.29 25.52
C TRP A 401 -11.73 10.60 26.33
N PRO A 402 -11.07 10.66 27.51
CA PRO A 402 -10.91 11.90 28.27
C PRO A 402 -10.32 13.01 27.40
N ASP A 403 -10.81 14.24 27.59
CA ASP A 403 -10.38 15.39 26.78
C ASP A 403 -8.96 15.84 27.19
N PRO A 404 -7.95 15.77 26.30
CA PRO A 404 -6.58 16.13 26.65
C PRO A 404 -6.36 17.65 26.83
N GLU A 405 -7.35 18.48 26.51
CA GLU A 405 -7.30 19.94 26.76
C GLU A 405 -8.01 20.34 28.06
N ASP A 406 -8.68 19.40 28.73
CA ASP A 406 -9.37 19.61 29.99
C ASP A 406 -8.48 19.19 31.18
N PRO A 407 -8.04 20.12 32.05
CA PRO A 407 -7.27 19.79 33.24
C PRO A 407 -7.95 18.75 34.15
N ASP A 408 -9.28 18.79 34.25
CA ASP A 408 -10.04 17.90 35.13
C ASP A 408 -10.09 16.46 34.60
N ALA A 409 -9.88 16.28 33.29
CA ALA A 409 -9.81 14.98 32.63
C ALA A 409 -8.44 14.31 32.72
N SER A 410 -7.39 15.01 33.21
CA SER A 410 -6.00 14.52 33.20
C SER A 410 -5.80 13.22 33.98
N LEU A 411 -6.46 13.09 35.14
CA LEU A 411 -6.36 11.87 35.95
C LEU A 411 -7.02 10.67 35.26
N ALA A 412 -8.19 10.90 34.64
CA ALA A 412 -8.90 9.87 33.87
C ALA A 412 -8.08 9.42 32.66
N ALA A 413 -7.47 10.36 31.92
CA ALA A 413 -6.58 10.05 30.81
C ALA A 413 -5.40 9.16 31.24
N LYS A 414 -4.72 9.51 32.33
CA LYS A 414 -3.57 8.74 32.86
C LYS A 414 -3.96 7.35 33.36
N ALA A 415 -5.22 7.14 33.73
CA ALA A 415 -5.73 5.85 34.18
C ALA A 415 -6.18 4.93 33.02
N MET A 416 -6.24 5.44 31.79
CA MET A 416 -6.61 4.62 30.63
C MET A 416 -5.59 3.49 30.40
N PRO A 417 -6.04 2.29 29.99
CA PRO A 417 -5.14 1.20 29.63
C PRO A 417 -4.13 1.61 28.57
N LEU A 418 -2.93 1.08 28.73
CA LEU A 418 -1.85 1.24 27.76
C LEU A 418 -2.09 0.33 26.56
N GLU A 419 -1.63 0.77 25.39
CA GLU A 419 -1.62 -0.02 24.16
C GLU A 419 -0.21 0.01 23.57
N HIS A 420 0.07 -0.87 22.61
CA HIS A 420 1.42 -1.00 22.07
C HIS A 420 1.45 -0.70 20.57
N PHE A 421 2.45 0.08 20.16
CA PHE A 421 2.75 0.40 18.77
C PHE A 421 4.06 -0.25 18.37
N LEU A 422 4.07 -0.95 17.24
CA LEU A 422 5.26 -1.53 16.63
C LEU A 422 5.56 -0.84 15.29
N LEU A 423 6.78 -0.35 15.14
CA LEU A 423 7.36 -0.14 13.81
C LEU A 423 7.68 -1.52 13.25
N ALA A 424 6.98 -1.91 12.19
CA ALA A 424 7.05 -3.23 11.61
C ALA A 424 8.50 -3.55 11.19
N PRO A 425 9.02 -4.74 11.52
CA PRO A 425 10.35 -5.12 11.08
C PRO A 425 10.41 -5.20 9.54
N PRO A 426 11.59 -4.97 8.94
CA PRO A 426 11.78 -4.88 7.48
C PRO A 426 11.10 -5.97 6.63
N PHE A 427 11.11 -7.23 7.09
CA PHE A 427 10.49 -8.32 6.33
C PHE A 427 8.96 -8.32 6.37
N LEU A 428 8.35 -7.70 7.39
CA LEU A 428 6.89 -7.70 7.56
C LEU A 428 6.27 -6.62 6.69
N MET A 429 6.72 -5.37 6.85
CA MET A 429 6.28 -4.25 6.02
C MET A 429 7.46 -3.34 5.74
N LEU A 430 7.79 -3.14 4.47
CA LEU A 430 8.79 -2.15 4.08
C LEU A 430 8.61 -1.76 2.61
N ASN A 431 9.27 -0.67 2.23
CA ASN A 431 9.14 -0.16 0.89
C ASN A 431 10.11 -0.79 -0.12
N TRP A 432 9.81 -0.56 -1.39
CA TRP A 432 10.60 -1.01 -2.53
C TRP A 432 12.03 -0.46 -2.48
N PHE A 433 12.21 0.78 -2.05
CA PHE A 433 13.53 1.40 -2.05
C PHE A 433 14.46 0.73 -1.04
N ALA A 434 13.98 0.36 0.15
CA ALA A 434 14.81 -0.28 1.17
C ALA A 434 15.08 -1.77 0.90
N ARG A 435 14.10 -2.52 0.39
CA ARG A 435 14.22 -3.99 0.15
C ARG A 435 13.95 -4.41 -1.29
N GLY A 436 12.89 -3.92 -1.92
CA GLY A 436 12.49 -4.35 -3.26
C GLY A 436 13.58 -4.23 -4.33
N ARG A 437 14.21 -3.05 -4.47
CA ARG A 437 15.29 -2.78 -5.45
C ARG A 437 16.54 -3.63 -5.22
N LYS A 438 16.71 -4.18 -4.02
CA LYS A 438 17.84 -5.04 -3.64
C LYS A 438 17.59 -6.52 -3.93
N GLY A 439 16.45 -6.87 -4.52
CA GLY A 439 16.12 -8.25 -4.90
C GLY A 439 15.35 -9.03 -3.84
N PHE A 440 15.08 -8.47 -2.65
CA PHE A 440 14.39 -9.20 -1.57
C PHE A 440 12.95 -9.60 -1.92
N TRP A 441 12.36 -8.99 -2.95
CA TRP A 441 11.01 -9.32 -3.42
C TRP A 441 11.00 -10.37 -4.53
N HIS A 442 12.17 -10.76 -5.05
CA HIS A 442 12.29 -11.69 -6.16
C HIS A 442 12.68 -13.08 -5.66
N PRO A 443 11.80 -14.09 -5.84
CA PRO A 443 12.10 -15.48 -5.45
C PRO A 443 13.46 -16.00 -5.99
N PRO A 444 13.85 -15.75 -7.26
CA PRO A 444 15.14 -16.23 -7.77
C PRO A 444 16.37 -15.57 -7.13
N LEU A 445 16.22 -14.41 -6.50
CA LEU A 445 17.32 -13.65 -5.89
C LEU A 445 17.41 -13.83 -4.38
N THR A 446 16.47 -14.58 -3.80
CA THR A 446 16.34 -14.74 -2.35
C THR A 446 16.69 -16.17 -1.94
N PRO A 447 17.40 -16.35 -0.81
CA PRO A 447 17.62 -17.68 -0.23
C PRO A 447 16.28 -18.39 0.01
N GLY A 448 16.18 -19.64 -0.43
CA GLY A 448 14.96 -20.45 -0.28
C GLY A 448 13.91 -20.26 -1.38
N GLY A 449 14.15 -19.40 -2.37
CA GLY A 449 13.28 -19.30 -3.54
C GLY A 449 11.91 -18.68 -3.25
N ALA A 450 11.82 -17.78 -2.27
CA ALA A 450 10.58 -17.12 -1.87
C ALA A 450 10.83 -15.64 -1.49
N PRO A 451 9.89 -14.71 -1.76
CA PRO A 451 10.07 -13.32 -1.38
C PRO A 451 10.32 -13.18 0.11
N GLN A 452 11.32 -12.38 0.47
CA GLN A 452 11.63 -12.03 1.85
C GLN A 452 10.92 -10.72 2.23
N GLN A 453 9.60 -10.70 2.04
CA GLN A 453 8.71 -9.61 2.38
C GLN A 453 7.30 -10.20 2.54
N VAL A 454 6.50 -9.71 3.49
CA VAL A 454 5.07 -10.05 3.57
C VAL A 454 4.25 -9.00 2.82
N VAL A 455 4.42 -7.72 3.18
CA VAL A 455 3.79 -6.58 2.51
C VAL A 455 4.87 -5.62 2.02
N GLY A 456 4.96 -5.45 0.71
CA GLY A 456 5.86 -4.49 0.07
C GLY A 456 5.10 -3.23 -0.33
N HIS A 457 5.63 -2.06 0.02
CA HIS A 457 5.06 -0.78 -0.37
C HIS A 457 5.91 -0.12 -1.47
N LEU A 458 5.33 0.20 -2.62
CA LEU A 458 6.10 0.78 -3.72
C LEU A 458 6.57 2.21 -3.41
N HIS A 459 5.77 2.96 -2.64
CA HIS A 459 6.05 4.29 -2.10
C HIS A 459 6.58 5.27 -3.17
N TYR A 460 7.89 5.36 -3.30
CA TYR A 460 8.59 6.19 -4.27
C TYR A 460 9.55 5.36 -5.15
N ILE A 461 9.46 5.55 -6.46
CA ILE A 461 10.32 4.90 -7.47
C ILE A 461 11.02 6.00 -8.27
N PRO A 462 12.29 6.31 -7.97
CA PRO A 462 13.02 7.39 -8.61
C PRO A 462 13.15 7.20 -10.12
N GLY A 463 13.26 8.29 -10.87
CA GLY A 463 13.53 8.21 -12.32
C GLY A 463 12.39 7.66 -13.16
N THR A 464 11.17 7.58 -12.62
CA THR A 464 9.99 7.11 -13.35
C THR A 464 8.80 8.05 -13.17
N SER A 465 7.87 8.04 -14.12
CA SER A 465 6.54 8.59 -13.86
C SER A 465 5.89 7.77 -12.71
N PRO A 466 5.28 8.43 -11.70
CA PRO A 466 4.66 7.73 -10.57
C PRO A 466 3.66 6.65 -10.96
N ALA A 467 2.88 6.89 -12.03
CA ALA A 467 1.90 5.92 -12.53
C ALA A 467 2.57 4.68 -13.17
N ILE A 468 3.74 4.89 -13.76
CA ILE A 468 4.41 3.93 -14.62
C ILE A 468 5.41 3.07 -13.82
N GLY A 469 6.27 3.68 -13.00
CA GLY A 469 7.29 2.95 -12.25
C GLY A 469 6.69 1.88 -11.33
N LYS A 470 5.57 2.22 -10.68
CA LYS A 470 4.86 1.30 -9.78
C LYS A 470 4.37 0.06 -10.51
N ALA A 471 3.90 0.21 -11.75
CA ALA A 471 3.49 -0.92 -12.59
C ALA A 471 4.69 -1.80 -12.99
N VAL A 472 5.84 -1.19 -13.34
CA VAL A 472 7.07 -1.94 -13.70
C VAL A 472 7.53 -2.83 -12.57
N VAL A 473 7.57 -2.30 -11.35
CA VAL A 473 8.01 -3.10 -10.19
C VAL A 473 7.09 -4.29 -10.01
N ARG A 474 5.76 -4.09 -10.05
CA ARG A 474 4.77 -5.20 -9.99
C ARG A 474 5.03 -6.24 -11.07
N MET A 475 5.31 -5.81 -12.31
CA MET A 475 5.60 -6.73 -13.42
C MET A 475 6.89 -7.51 -13.17
N ALA A 476 7.95 -6.82 -12.73
CA ALA A 476 9.25 -7.42 -12.48
C ALA A 476 9.22 -8.48 -11.37
N VAL A 477 8.38 -8.29 -10.33
CA VAL A 477 8.20 -9.28 -9.25
C VAL A 477 7.11 -10.31 -9.54
N GLY A 478 6.54 -10.33 -10.74
CA GLY A 478 5.50 -11.29 -11.14
C GLY A 478 4.14 -11.06 -10.47
N GLN A 479 3.90 -9.87 -9.91
CA GLN A 479 2.66 -9.52 -9.21
C GLN A 479 1.73 -8.63 -10.03
N TYR A 480 2.01 -8.45 -11.31
CA TYR A 480 1.15 -7.71 -12.24
C TYR A 480 0.20 -8.65 -12.99
N ASP A 481 -1.10 -8.38 -12.87
CA ASP A 481 -2.15 -9.04 -13.62
C ASP A 481 -2.37 -8.37 -14.98
N TRP A 482 -1.86 -9.01 -16.02
CA TRP A 482 -1.96 -8.55 -17.40
C TRP A 482 -3.39 -8.62 -17.96
N LEU A 483 -4.18 -9.61 -17.53
CA LEU A 483 -5.56 -9.75 -17.98
C LEU A 483 -6.42 -8.64 -17.39
N LEU A 484 -6.25 -8.35 -16.10
CA LEU A 484 -6.92 -7.27 -15.41
C LEU A 484 -6.56 -5.90 -16.01
N ALA A 485 -5.28 -5.68 -16.29
CA ALA A 485 -4.83 -4.45 -16.96
C ALA A 485 -5.43 -4.30 -18.36
N ARG A 486 -5.49 -5.38 -19.15
CA ARG A 486 -6.09 -5.39 -20.49
C ARG A 486 -7.60 -5.13 -20.45
N GLN A 487 -8.30 -5.67 -19.46
CA GLN A 487 -9.74 -5.43 -19.29
C GLN A 487 -10.06 -3.95 -19.10
N MET A 488 -9.19 -3.22 -18.39
CA MET A 488 -9.39 -1.81 -18.07
C MET A 488 -8.89 -0.84 -19.13
N LEU A 489 -7.65 -1.04 -19.57
CA LEU A 489 -6.97 -0.11 -20.46
C LEU A 489 -7.19 -0.45 -21.93
N GLY A 490 -7.88 -1.55 -22.20
CA GLY A 490 -8.05 -2.13 -23.52
C GLY A 490 -6.80 -2.89 -23.99
N PRO A 491 -6.80 -3.35 -25.26
CA PRO A 491 -5.65 -4.01 -25.85
C PRO A 491 -4.52 -3.00 -26.09
N ARG A 492 -3.59 -2.90 -25.12
CA ARG A 492 -2.33 -2.15 -25.26
C ARG A 492 -1.17 -3.10 -25.01
N MET A 493 -0.13 -3.02 -25.84
CA MET A 493 1.16 -3.65 -25.54
C MET A 493 1.91 -2.77 -24.54
N TYR A 494 2.42 -3.37 -23.47
CA TYR A 494 3.23 -2.68 -22.47
C TYR A 494 4.66 -3.16 -22.59
N PHE A 495 5.55 -2.24 -22.95
CA PHE A 495 6.99 -2.37 -22.77
C PHE A 495 7.40 -1.21 -21.92
N LEU A 496 8.16 -1.49 -20.87
CA LEU A 496 8.58 -0.37 -20.06
C LEU A 496 9.92 -0.57 -19.37
N HIS A 497 10.68 0.52 -19.44
CA HIS A 497 11.98 0.70 -18.85
C HIS A 497 11.89 1.86 -17.87
N GLN A 498 12.57 1.74 -16.73
CA GLN A 498 12.85 2.87 -15.85
C GLN A 498 13.81 3.83 -16.56
N GLY A 499 13.26 4.80 -17.28
CA GLY A 499 14.00 5.77 -18.09
C GLY A 499 15.09 6.52 -17.31
N THR A 500 16.12 6.97 -18.01
CA THR A 500 17.28 7.69 -17.47
C THR A 500 17.12 9.21 -17.51
N ASP A 501 16.08 9.74 -18.14
CA ASP A 501 16.07 11.14 -18.58
C ASP A 501 15.63 12.13 -17.49
N ALA A 502 15.21 11.62 -16.32
CA ALA A 502 14.82 12.41 -15.16
C ALA A 502 15.27 11.75 -13.86
N VAL A 503 16.56 11.39 -13.75
CA VAL A 503 17.14 10.93 -12.48
C VAL A 503 17.00 12.05 -11.45
N GLN A 504 16.00 11.95 -10.57
CA GLN A 504 16.05 12.70 -9.33
C GLN A 504 17.25 12.22 -8.51
N PRO A 505 17.99 13.12 -7.84
CA PRO A 505 19.22 12.77 -7.15
C PRO A 505 18.94 11.75 -6.04
N GLY A 506 19.36 10.51 -6.29
CA GLY A 506 19.43 9.43 -5.30
C GLY A 506 20.88 9.10 -4.94
N PRO A 507 21.14 8.11 -4.08
CA PRO A 507 22.49 7.63 -3.77
C PRO A 507 23.28 7.28 -5.04
N GLU A 508 22.60 6.80 -6.07
CA GLU A 508 23.10 6.50 -7.42
C GLU A 508 23.83 7.69 -8.07
N THR A 509 23.47 8.93 -7.69
CA THR A 509 24.06 10.19 -8.17
C THR A 509 25.07 10.80 -7.20
N GLN A 510 25.21 10.22 -5.99
CA GLN A 510 26.20 10.62 -5.00
C GLN A 510 27.54 9.91 -5.28
N PRO A 511 28.70 10.52 -4.98
CA PRO A 511 29.99 9.85 -5.08
C PRO A 511 30.01 8.55 -4.25
N GLY A 512 30.24 7.40 -4.90
CA GLY A 512 30.21 6.08 -4.25
C GLY A 512 28.85 5.37 -4.28
N GLY A 513 27.85 5.96 -4.94
CA GLY A 513 26.57 5.32 -5.25
C GLY A 513 26.70 4.04 -6.06
N TRP A 514 25.79 3.10 -5.83
CA TRP A 514 25.60 1.95 -6.70
C TRP A 514 24.90 2.41 -7.98
N ALA A 515 25.07 1.70 -9.09
CA ALA A 515 24.31 1.99 -10.31
C ALA A 515 22.85 1.52 -10.12
N PRO A 516 21.85 2.26 -10.64
CA PRO A 516 20.45 1.91 -10.43
C PRO A 516 20.15 0.58 -11.08
N LEU A 517 19.37 -0.26 -10.38
CA LEU A 517 18.82 -1.46 -10.99
C LEU A 517 17.82 -1.02 -12.06
N HIS A 518 18.24 -1.10 -13.32
CA HIS A 518 17.32 -0.88 -14.42
C HIS A 518 16.36 -2.07 -14.53
N LEU A 519 15.08 -1.80 -14.33
CA LEU A 519 14.02 -2.80 -14.49
C LEU A 519 13.51 -2.76 -15.93
N LEU A 520 13.55 -3.93 -16.59
CA LEU A 520 12.89 -4.18 -17.85
C LEU A 520 11.80 -5.23 -17.61
N ALA A 521 10.54 -4.82 -17.81
CA ALA A 521 9.41 -5.73 -17.76
C ALA A 521 8.89 -5.95 -19.19
N LEU A 522 8.88 -7.22 -19.62
CA LEU A 522 8.32 -7.62 -20.90
C LEU A 522 6.93 -8.20 -20.69
N HIS A 523 5.98 -7.83 -21.56
CA HIS A 523 4.70 -8.50 -21.62
C HIS A 523 4.90 -10.01 -21.88
N PRO A 524 4.19 -10.93 -21.21
CA PRO A 524 4.37 -12.38 -21.38
C PRO A 524 4.23 -12.86 -22.83
N SER A 525 3.39 -12.21 -23.64
CA SER A 525 3.30 -12.51 -25.07
C SER A 525 4.55 -12.14 -25.86
N LEU A 526 5.28 -11.09 -25.45
CA LEU A 526 6.58 -10.78 -26.03
C LEU A 526 7.63 -11.78 -25.54
N GLU A 527 7.65 -12.11 -24.25
CA GLU A 527 8.56 -13.13 -23.71
C GLU A 527 8.33 -14.49 -24.37
N SER A 528 7.07 -14.88 -24.55
CA SER A 528 6.71 -16.09 -25.31
C SER A 528 7.13 -15.96 -26.76
N GLY A 529 6.86 -14.82 -27.41
CA GLY A 529 7.33 -14.54 -28.77
C GLY A 529 8.84 -14.67 -28.91
N LEU A 530 9.61 -14.17 -27.94
CA LEU A 530 11.07 -14.30 -27.83
C LEU A 530 11.50 -15.74 -27.60
N ALA A 531 10.77 -16.51 -26.80
CA ALA A 531 11.05 -17.94 -26.59
C ALA A 531 10.74 -18.79 -27.84
N PHE A 532 9.87 -18.30 -28.74
CA PHE A 532 9.50 -18.94 -29.99
C PHE A 532 10.16 -18.35 -31.24
N THR A 533 11.09 -17.40 -31.11
CA THR A 533 11.86 -16.90 -32.27
C THR A 533 12.61 -18.07 -32.89
N ARG A 534 12.43 -18.26 -34.20
CA ARG A 534 12.94 -19.45 -34.90
C ARG A 534 14.38 -19.27 -35.36
N SER A 535 14.89 -18.05 -35.32
CA SER A 535 16.26 -17.74 -35.67
C SER A 535 16.91 -16.73 -34.73
N TRP A 536 18.24 -16.77 -34.70
CA TRP A 536 19.04 -15.78 -34.01
C TRP A 536 18.84 -14.38 -34.58
N GLU A 537 18.56 -14.24 -35.88
CA GLU A 537 18.23 -12.94 -36.49
C GLU A 537 16.92 -12.34 -35.94
N GLU A 538 15.84 -13.12 -35.80
CA GLU A 538 14.57 -12.62 -35.22
C GLU A 538 14.75 -12.17 -33.77
N TYR A 539 15.47 -12.97 -32.99
CA TYR A 539 15.84 -12.64 -31.62
C TYR A 539 16.70 -11.37 -31.55
N MET A 540 17.67 -11.23 -32.45
CA MET A 540 18.53 -10.06 -32.54
C MET A 540 17.81 -8.81 -33.05
N GLU A 541 16.83 -8.92 -33.94
CA GLU A 541 15.98 -7.79 -34.37
C GLU A 541 15.05 -7.33 -33.26
N LEU A 542 14.48 -8.27 -32.49
CA LEU A 542 13.72 -7.96 -31.28
C LEU A 542 14.61 -7.31 -30.20
N LEU A 543 15.80 -7.85 -29.96
CA LEU A 543 16.78 -7.23 -29.06
C LEU A 543 17.28 -5.88 -29.59
N ARG A 544 17.40 -5.68 -30.91
CA ARG A 544 17.73 -4.39 -31.52
C ARG A 544 16.59 -3.39 -31.35
N GLY A 545 15.33 -3.81 -31.49
CA GLY A 545 14.16 -3.00 -31.17
C GLY A 545 14.07 -2.64 -29.68
N LEU A 546 14.43 -3.56 -28.79
CA LEU A 546 14.61 -3.27 -27.36
C LEU A 546 15.84 -2.37 -27.12
N ALA A 547 16.88 -2.48 -27.95
CA ALA A 547 18.07 -1.67 -27.90
C ALA A 547 17.97 -0.31 -28.62
N THR A 548 16.90 -0.02 -29.37
CA THR A 548 16.62 1.33 -29.87
C THR A 548 15.86 2.17 -28.83
N VAL A 549 15.23 1.52 -27.85
CA VAL A 549 14.77 2.16 -26.60
C VAL A 549 15.94 2.52 -25.66
N ARG A 550 17.14 1.97 -25.92
CA ARG A 550 18.37 1.96 -25.09
C ARG A 550 19.37 3.04 -25.51
N GLY A 551 18.94 4.29 -25.65
CA GLY A 551 19.90 5.39 -25.88
C GLY A 551 20.85 5.54 -24.68
N THR A 552 22.01 4.86 -24.74
CA THR A 552 23.21 4.92 -23.87
C THR A 552 23.26 4.02 -22.61
N GLU A 553 24.39 3.30 -22.45
CA GLU A 553 24.89 2.57 -21.25
C GLU A 553 24.64 1.05 -21.04
N LYS A 554 25.53 0.46 -20.20
CA LYS A 554 25.88 -0.98 -20.07
C LYS A 554 24.99 -1.72 -19.05
N TRP A 555 24.49 -2.89 -19.44
CA TRP A 555 23.61 -3.75 -18.62
C TRP A 555 24.31 -5.00 -18.08
N ARG A 556 23.88 -5.47 -16.89
CA ARG A 556 24.01 -6.87 -16.45
C ARG A 556 22.66 -7.56 -16.64
N PHE A 557 22.59 -8.54 -17.54
CA PHE A 557 21.38 -9.36 -17.71
C PHE A 557 21.27 -10.39 -16.58
N VAL A 558 20.24 -10.30 -15.75
CA VAL A 558 19.80 -11.43 -14.92
C VAL A 558 18.82 -12.25 -15.75
N ARG A 559 19.28 -13.41 -16.23
CA ARG A 559 18.43 -14.34 -16.98
C ARG A 559 17.46 -15.01 -16.00
N VAL A 560 16.23 -14.50 -15.88
CA VAL A 560 15.15 -15.18 -15.18
C VAL A 560 14.57 -16.23 -16.12
N LEU A 561 15.24 -17.39 -16.24
CA LEU A 561 14.63 -18.57 -16.84
C LEU A 561 13.74 -19.22 -15.76
N GLY A 562 12.48 -18.83 -15.72
CA GLY A 562 11.44 -19.63 -15.08
C GLY A 562 11.33 -20.96 -15.82
N ARG A 563 11.35 -22.07 -15.07
CA ARG A 563 11.15 -23.45 -15.58
C ARG A 563 9.93 -23.51 -16.49
N LEU A 564 10.16 -23.85 -17.77
CA LEU A 564 9.13 -24.35 -18.69
C LEU A 564 9.51 -25.69 -19.33
N MET A 565 10.48 -26.42 -18.76
CA MET A 565 10.76 -27.82 -19.15
C MET A 565 11.16 -28.63 -17.94
N GLY A 566 10.20 -29.37 -17.40
CA GLY A 566 10.44 -30.28 -16.28
C GLY A 566 9.18 -31.00 -15.84
N ASP A 567 8.36 -31.48 -16.79
CA ASP A 567 7.24 -32.41 -16.56
C ASP A 567 6.93 -33.20 -17.86
N ALA A 568 7.97 -33.81 -18.45
CA ALA A 568 7.80 -34.71 -19.61
C ALA A 568 8.46 -36.08 -19.46
N GLU A 569 9.10 -36.40 -18.34
CA GLU A 569 9.67 -37.74 -18.10
C GLU A 569 9.39 -38.17 -16.66
N GLY A 570 8.31 -38.93 -16.46
CA GLY A 570 8.00 -39.48 -15.13
C GLY A 570 6.54 -39.89 -14.88
N ALA A 571 5.79 -40.34 -15.88
CA ALA A 571 4.49 -40.99 -15.67
C ALA A 571 4.56 -42.44 -16.18
N GLY A 572 5.29 -43.27 -15.44
CA GLY A 572 5.23 -44.72 -15.51
C GLY A 572 4.80 -45.27 -14.15
N MET A 573 3.64 -45.93 -14.13
CA MET A 573 3.06 -46.73 -13.04
C MET A 573 2.47 -45.97 -11.84
N CYS A 574 1.18 -45.66 -11.95
CA CYS A 574 0.10 -46.10 -11.04
C CYS A 574 -1.19 -46.21 -11.86
#